data_AF-A0A6C0HZT4-F1
#
_entry.id   AF-A0A6C0HZT4-F1
#
_cell.length_a   1.000
_cell.length_b   1.000
_cell.length_c   1.000
_cell.angle_alpha   90.00
_cell.angle_beta   90.00
_cell.angle_gamma   90.00
#
_symmetry.space_group_name_H-M   'P 1'
#
loop_
_entity.id
_entity.type
_entity.pdbx_description
1 polymer ?
#
loop_
_entity_poly.entity_id
_entity_poly.type
_entity_poly.pdbx_seq_one_letter_code
_entity_poly.pdbx_strand_id
1 'polypeptide(L)'
;MEKIICSMRNFQKENCIKNQCVTNVQYLYDCIKNNESINISIKIKPVIVVSICENRCIAGHLVLSIYEDNEEIIIDPSYDVFSIKNKYYYDNIKSFTENCCDKSNSESKVFAQNIISTFMKFVKLADQMNNGKFLICDKEFYNNQADYIEKIII
;
A
#
# COMPACT_ATOMS: atom_id res chain seq x y z
N MET A 1 13.29 6.10 8.83
CA MET A 1 12.20 5.56 7.97
C MET A 1 11.26 6.66 7.50
N GLU A 2 10.75 7.51 8.41
CA GLU A 2 9.83 8.61 8.08
C GLU A 2 10.33 9.55 6.98
N LYS A 3 11.61 9.97 7.02
CA LYS A 3 12.21 10.81 5.97
C LYS A 3 12.10 10.20 4.57
N ILE A 4 12.31 8.88 4.44
CA ILE A 4 12.19 8.15 3.16
C ILE A 4 10.74 8.19 2.69
N ILE A 5 9.79 7.82 3.55
CA ILE A 5 8.36 7.79 3.23
C ILE A 5 7.86 9.17 2.79
N CYS A 6 8.23 10.23 3.52
CA CYS A 6 7.88 11.60 3.16
C CYS A 6 8.50 12.00 1.81
N SER A 7 9.76 11.63 1.55
CA SER A 7 10.43 11.94 0.28
C SER A 7 9.78 11.21 -0.90
N MET A 8 9.44 9.91 -0.75
CA MET A 8 8.67 9.16 -1.74
C MET A 8 7.34 9.84 -2.05
N ARG A 9 6.58 10.20 -1.01
CA ARG A 9 5.27 10.85 -1.18
C ARG A 9 5.39 12.22 -1.85
N ASN A 10 6.43 13.00 -1.53
CA ASN A 10 6.69 14.28 -2.18
C ASN A 10 7.02 14.10 -3.67
N PHE A 11 7.91 13.17 -4.01
CA PHE A 11 8.22 12.84 -5.40
C PHE A 11 6.97 12.48 -6.19
N GLN A 12 6.14 11.58 -5.64
CA GLN A 12 4.90 11.15 -6.28
C GLN A 12 3.90 12.31 -6.44
N LYS A 13 3.81 13.19 -5.44
CA LYS A 13 2.97 14.40 -5.51
C LYS A 13 3.42 15.34 -6.62
N GLU A 14 4.71 15.66 -6.68
CA GLU A 14 5.29 16.59 -7.65
C GLU A 14 5.15 16.07 -9.09
N ASN A 15 5.26 14.75 -9.28
CA ASN A 15 5.20 14.10 -10.59
C ASN A 15 3.82 13.50 -10.91
N CYS A 16 2.78 13.80 -10.10
CA CYS A 16 1.42 13.30 -10.28
C CYS A 16 1.28 11.78 -10.40
N ILE A 17 2.14 11.01 -9.72
CA ILE A 17 2.15 9.55 -9.77
C ILE A 17 0.96 8.97 -9.00
N LYS A 18 0.29 7.99 -9.61
CA LYS A 18 -0.88 7.28 -9.04
C LYS A 18 -0.86 5.81 -9.41
N ASN A 19 -1.55 4.97 -8.65
CA ASN A 19 -1.73 3.53 -8.92
C ASN A 19 -0.41 2.73 -9.02
N GLN A 20 0.65 3.18 -8.36
CA GLN A 20 1.98 2.54 -8.37
C GLN A 20 2.30 1.85 -7.04
N CYS A 21 1.28 1.41 -6.30
CA CYS A 21 1.44 0.90 -4.93
C CYS A 21 2.36 -0.31 -4.80
N VAL A 22 2.37 -1.20 -5.80
CA VAL A 22 3.29 -2.35 -5.83
C VAL A 22 4.73 -1.88 -5.90
N THR A 23 5.06 -1.02 -6.86
CA THR A 23 6.39 -0.45 -7.04
C THR A 23 6.81 0.39 -5.82
N ASN A 24 5.89 1.18 -5.26
CA ASN A 24 6.11 1.97 -4.04
C ASN A 24 6.48 1.07 -2.85
N VAL A 25 5.71 0.01 -2.63
CA VAL A 25 5.96 -0.92 -1.52
C VAL A 25 7.24 -1.70 -1.72
N GLN A 26 7.53 -2.14 -2.95
CA GLN A 26 8.80 -2.80 -3.28
C GLN A 26 9.98 -1.89 -2.93
N TYR A 27 9.96 -0.64 -3.40
CA TYR A 27 11.03 0.32 -3.13
C TYR A 27 11.25 0.53 -1.62
N LEU A 28 10.17 0.79 -0.86
CA LEU A 28 10.30 1.00 0.57
C LEU A 28 10.80 -0.27 1.29
N TYR A 29 10.35 -1.45 0.85
CA TYR A 29 10.83 -2.73 1.38
C TYR A 29 12.33 -2.89 1.15
N ASP A 30 12.82 -2.59 -0.05
CA ASP A 30 14.24 -2.66 -0.40
C ASP A 30 15.08 -1.69 0.44
N CYS A 31 14.61 -0.45 0.62
CA CYS A 31 15.26 0.53 1.48
C CYS A 31 15.43 0.04 2.92
N ILE A 32 14.44 -0.68 3.46
CA ILE A 32 14.49 -1.20 4.83
C ILE A 32 15.40 -2.44 4.89
N LYS A 33 15.25 -3.40 3.97
CA LYS A 33 16.04 -4.63 3.96
C LYS A 33 17.53 -4.40 3.71
N ASN A 34 17.88 -3.42 2.89
CA ASN A 34 19.28 -3.09 2.60
C ASN A 34 19.96 -2.35 3.77
N ASN A 35 19.21 -1.94 4.79
CA ASN A 35 19.77 -1.38 6.00
C ASN A 35 20.00 -2.50 7.03
N GLU A 36 21.18 -3.12 7.00
CA GLU A 36 21.56 -4.26 7.86
C GLU A 36 21.46 -3.97 9.36
N SER A 37 21.41 -2.69 9.74
CA SER A 37 21.28 -2.27 11.15
C SER A 37 19.83 -2.34 11.69
N ILE A 38 18.84 -2.56 10.82
CA ILE A 38 17.42 -2.56 11.17
C ILE A 38 16.93 -4.01 11.30
N ASN A 39 16.95 -4.55 12.53
CA ASN A 39 16.35 -5.85 12.83
C ASN A 39 14.84 -5.70 13.10
N ILE A 40 14.09 -5.32 12.07
CA ILE A 40 12.64 -5.14 12.14
C ILE A 40 11.93 -6.21 11.31
N SER A 41 10.91 -6.83 11.89
CA SER A 41 10.01 -7.73 11.17
C SER A 41 9.09 -6.91 10.27
N ILE A 42 9.30 -7.02 8.96
CA ILE A 42 8.49 -6.35 7.95
C ILE A 42 7.73 -7.37 7.11
N LYS A 43 6.48 -7.05 6.79
CA LYS A 43 5.62 -7.87 5.94
C LYS A 43 4.85 -6.99 4.97
N ILE A 44 4.76 -7.40 3.73
CA ILE A 44 3.91 -6.75 2.73
C ILE A 44 2.48 -7.25 2.94
N LYS A 45 1.53 -6.32 3.07
CA LYS A 45 0.14 -6.63 3.40
C LYS A 45 -0.80 -6.08 2.34
N PRO A 46 -1.74 -6.89 1.81
CA PRO A 46 -2.82 -6.39 1.00
C PRO A 46 -3.87 -5.71 1.89
N VAL A 47 -4.42 -4.59 1.46
CA VAL A 47 -5.49 -3.86 2.15
C VAL A 47 -6.54 -3.37 1.17
N ILE A 48 -7.76 -3.16 1.65
CA ILE A 48 -8.82 -2.41 0.98
C ILE A 48 -8.88 -1.03 1.64
N VAL A 49 -8.87 0.03 0.85
CA VAL A 49 -8.92 1.40 1.38
C VAL A 49 -10.25 2.03 1.03
N VAL A 50 -11.00 2.47 2.04
CA VAL A 50 -12.31 3.10 1.86
C VAL A 50 -12.29 4.51 2.43
N SER A 51 -12.76 5.49 1.66
CA SER A 51 -12.97 6.87 2.11
C SER A 51 -14.45 7.15 2.27
N ILE A 52 -14.85 7.58 3.47
CA ILE A 52 -16.24 7.94 3.78
C ILE A 52 -16.60 9.27 3.11
N CYS A 53 -15.67 10.23 3.07
CA CYS A 53 -15.99 11.58 2.58
C CYS A 53 -16.00 11.71 1.06
N GLU A 54 -15.19 10.90 0.36
CA GLU A 54 -15.07 11.01 -1.10
C GLU A 54 -15.94 9.98 -1.83
N ASN A 55 -16.68 9.12 -1.12
CA ASN A 55 -17.34 7.94 -1.68
C ASN A 55 -16.39 7.13 -2.60
N ARG A 56 -15.11 7.10 -2.23
CA ARG A 56 -14.06 6.42 -2.99
C ARG A 56 -13.65 5.14 -2.27
N CYS A 57 -13.56 4.06 -3.04
CA CYS A 57 -13.01 2.80 -2.59
C CYS A 57 -11.85 2.42 -3.52
N ILE A 58 -10.67 2.26 -2.94
CA ILE A 58 -9.53 1.70 -3.65
C ILE A 58 -9.58 0.19 -3.45
N ALA A 59 -9.94 -0.47 -4.55
CA ALA A 59 -10.10 -1.91 -4.64
C ALA A 59 -8.73 -2.59 -4.60
N GLY A 60 -8.22 -2.93 -3.42
CA GLY A 60 -6.92 -3.60 -3.27
C GLY A 60 -5.73 -2.65 -3.43
N HIS A 61 -4.89 -2.63 -2.41
CA HIS A 61 -3.68 -1.81 -2.29
C HIS A 61 -2.62 -2.60 -1.52
N LEU A 62 -1.33 -2.33 -1.75
CA LEU A 62 -0.27 -2.88 -0.91
C LEU A 62 0.23 -1.82 0.07
N VAL A 63 0.52 -2.27 1.28
CA VAL A 63 1.19 -1.51 2.32
C VAL A 63 2.31 -2.35 2.93
N LEU A 64 3.22 -1.71 3.65
CA LEU A 64 4.12 -2.39 4.57
C LEU A 64 3.52 -2.43 5.96
N SER A 65 3.61 -3.59 6.58
CA SER A 65 3.27 -3.85 7.97
C SER A 65 4.57 -4.09 8.72
N ILE A 66 4.73 -3.36 9.83
CA ILE A 66 5.87 -3.45 10.72
C ILE A 66 5.37 -3.84 12.10
N TYR A 67 6.08 -4.74 12.77
CA TYR A 67 5.77 -5.12 14.16
C TYR A 67 6.81 -4.51 15.10
N GLU A 68 6.37 -3.57 15.95
CA GLU A 68 7.15 -2.95 17.02
C GLU A 68 6.42 -3.18 18.35
N ASP A 69 7.09 -3.73 19.36
CA ASP A 69 6.51 -3.97 20.70
C ASP A 69 5.16 -4.73 20.72
N ASN A 70 4.99 -5.70 19.80
CA ASN A 70 3.76 -6.46 19.54
C ASN A 70 2.59 -5.64 18.96
N GLU A 71 2.82 -4.40 18.55
CA GLU A 71 1.85 -3.59 17.82
C GLU A 71 2.15 -3.61 16.31
N GLU A 72 1.10 -3.76 15.51
CA GLU A 72 1.19 -3.69 14.05
C GLU A 72 1.06 -2.23 13.59
N ILE A 73 2.11 -1.71 12.95
CA ILE A 73 2.14 -0.39 12.33
C ILE A 73 2.01 -0.56 10.82
N ILE A 74 0.97 0.05 10.24
CA ILE A 74 0.76 0.08 8.80
C ILE A 74 1.42 1.33 8.20
N ILE A 75 2.26 1.11 7.20
CA ILE A 75 2.98 2.14 6.46
C ILE A 75 2.57 2.09 4.99
N ASP A 76 1.98 3.19 4.53
CA ASP A 76 1.56 3.36 3.14
C ASP A 76 2.47 4.34 2.39
N PRO A 77 3.38 3.86 1.52
CA PRO A 77 4.28 4.75 0.78
C PRO A 77 3.59 5.53 -0.37
N SER A 78 2.30 5.29 -0.64
CA SER A 78 1.63 5.86 -1.81
C SER A 78 0.96 7.18 -1.49
N TYR A 79 1.34 8.26 -2.19
CA TYR A 79 0.81 9.60 -1.97
C TYR A 79 -0.67 9.71 -2.31
N ASP A 80 -1.10 9.09 -3.41
CA ASP A 80 -2.49 9.12 -3.87
C ASP A 80 -3.44 8.57 -2.80
N VAL A 81 -3.08 7.48 -2.13
CA VAL A 81 -3.84 6.94 -1.00
C VAL A 81 -3.64 7.76 0.28
N PHE A 82 -2.41 8.16 0.58
CA PHE A 82 -2.11 8.98 1.76
C PHE A 82 -2.87 10.31 1.77
N SER A 83 -3.07 10.93 0.61
CA SER A 83 -3.76 12.22 0.48
C SER A 83 -5.28 12.17 0.73
N ILE A 84 -5.87 10.98 0.70
CA ILE A 84 -7.30 10.78 0.93
C ILE A 84 -7.65 11.03 2.40
N LYS A 85 -8.66 11.88 2.62
CA LYS A 85 -9.19 12.20 3.95
C LYS A 85 -10.19 11.15 4.43
N ASN A 86 -10.25 10.96 5.75
CA ASN A 86 -11.20 10.06 6.43
C ASN A 86 -11.25 8.67 5.78
N LYS A 87 -10.05 8.09 5.59
CA LYS A 87 -9.87 6.76 5.03
C LYS A 87 -9.71 5.70 6.13
N TYR A 88 -10.15 4.50 5.81
CA TYR A 88 -10.05 3.32 6.64
C TYR A 88 -9.36 2.21 5.84
N TYR A 89 -8.48 1.48 6.51
CA TYR A 89 -7.79 0.33 5.96
C TYR A 89 -8.45 -0.94 6.49
N TYR A 90 -8.89 -1.81 5.58
CA TYR A 90 -9.40 -3.13 5.91
C TYR A 90 -8.44 -4.19 5.37
N ASP A 91 -7.87 -4.98 6.28
CA ASP A 91 -6.85 -5.97 5.93
C ASP A 91 -7.43 -7.37 5.63
N ASN A 92 -8.75 -7.52 5.77
CA ASN A 92 -9.45 -8.75 5.46
C ASN A 92 -10.86 -8.47 4.93
N ILE A 93 -11.35 -9.40 4.10
CA ILE A 93 -12.66 -9.29 3.43
C ILE A 93 -13.81 -9.21 4.43
N LYS A 94 -13.73 -9.97 5.53
CA LYS A 94 -14.81 -10.03 6.53
C LYS A 94 -15.06 -8.63 7.11
N SER A 95 -14.02 -7.99 7.64
CA SER A 95 -14.09 -6.65 8.21
C SER A 95 -14.61 -5.61 7.21
N PHE A 96 -14.14 -5.66 5.96
CA PHE A 96 -14.67 -4.81 4.89
C PHE A 96 -16.17 -5.04 4.66
N THR A 97 -16.60 -6.29 4.49
CA THR A 97 -18.02 -6.59 4.19
C THR A 97 -18.96 -6.25 5.33
N GLU A 98 -18.52 -6.40 6.59
CA GLU A 98 -19.34 -6.10 7.77
C GLU A 98 -19.55 -4.59 7.95
N ASN A 99 -18.59 -3.76 7.53
CA ASN A 99 -18.65 -2.31 7.72
C ASN A 99 -19.13 -1.53 6.48
N CYS A 100 -18.97 -2.08 5.28
CA CYS A 100 -19.20 -1.33 4.04
C CYS A 100 -20.27 -1.92 3.12
N CYS A 101 -20.77 -3.14 3.38
CA CYS A 101 -21.67 -3.83 2.46
C CYS A 101 -23.01 -4.17 3.11
N ASP A 102 -24.10 -3.71 2.50
CA ASP A 102 -25.45 -4.14 2.88
C ASP A 102 -25.79 -5.45 2.16
N LYS A 103 -25.89 -6.54 2.94
CA LYS A 103 -26.20 -7.88 2.42
C LYS A 103 -27.61 -8.01 1.84
N SER A 104 -28.50 -7.05 2.08
CA SER A 104 -29.86 -7.04 1.52
C SER A 104 -29.93 -6.37 0.14
N ASN A 105 -28.93 -5.55 -0.22
CA ASN A 105 -28.89 -4.77 -1.45
C ASN A 105 -28.05 -5.47 -2.55
N SER A 106 -28.65 -5.75 -3.71
CA SER A 106 -27.99 -6.41 -4.84
C SER A 106 -26.85 -5.61 -5.46
N GLU A 107 -26.97 -4.28 -5.53
CA GLU A 107 -25.91 -3.41 -6.05
C GLU A 107 -24.71 -3.40 -5.10
N SER A 108 -24.97 -3.38 -3.78
CA SER A 108 -23.92 -3.47 -2.76
C SER A 108 -23.15 -4.79 -2.86
N LYS A 109 -23.83 -5.91 -3.20
CA LYS A 109 -23.17 -7.21 -3.43
C LYS A 109 -22.25 -7.19 -4.65
N VAL A 110 -22.72 -6.67 -5.80
CA VAL A 110 -21.91 -6.60 -7.02
C VAL A 110 -20.68 -5.72 -6.80
N PHE A 111 -20.86 -4.58 -6.14
CA PHE A 111 -19.75 -3.73 -5.72
C PHE A 111 -18.75 -4.50 -4.86
N ALA A 112 -19.20 -5.17 -3.81
CA ALA A 112 -18.33 -5.96 -2.93
C ALA A 112 -17.55 -7.04 -3.68
N GLN A 113 -18.18 -7.75 -4.62
CA GLN A 113 -17.53 -8.78 -5.43
C GLN A 113 -16.37 -8.22 -6.28
N ASN A 114 -16.53 -7.04 -6.88
CA ASN A 114 -15.47 -6.39 -7.65
C ASN A 114 -14.29 -5.99 -6.77
N ILE A 115 -14.57 -5.46 -5.55
CA ILE A 115 -13.54 -5.12 -4.58
C ILE A 115 -12.78 -6.38 -4.12
N ILE A 116 -13.50 -7.43 -3.77
CA ILE A 116 -12.93 -8.71 -3.31
C ILE A 116 -12.05 -9.32 -4.41
N SER A 117 -12.53 -9.36 -5.65
CA SER A 117 -11.76 -9.90 -6.78
C SER A 117 -10.42 -9.16 -6.96
N THR A 118 -10.43 -7.84 -6.84
CA THR A 118 -9.21 -7.04 -6.96
C THR A 118 -8.30 -7.25 -5.75
N PHE A 119 -8.85 -7.25 -4.54
CA PHE A 119 -8.11 -7.56 -3.30
C PHE A 119 -7.40 -8.92 -3.37
N MET A 120 -8.05 -9.96 -3.92
CA MET A 120 -7.43 -11.28 -4.07
C MET A 120 -6.23 -11.29 -5.04
N LYS A 121 -6.18 -10.37 -6.02
CA LYS A 121 -4.97 -10.18 -6.85
C LYS A 121 -3.83 -9.65 -6.01
N PHE A 122 -4.12 -8.68 -5.15
CA PHE A 122 -3.14 -8.10 -4.23
C PHE A 122 -2.67 -9.07 -3.14
N VAL A 123 -3.54 -9.98 -2.67
CA VAL A 123 -3.13 -11.08 -1.78
C VAL A 123 -2.03 -11.93 -2.43
N LYS A 124 -2.20 -12.29 -3.71
CA LYS A 124 -1.20 -13.07 -4.45
C LYS A 124 0.11 -12.29 -4.65
N LEU A 125 0.03 -10.99 -4.94
CA LEU A 125 1.22 -10.15 -5.09
C LEU A 125 1.98 -10.02 -3.77
N ALA A 126 1.27 -9.76 -2.66
CA ALA A 126 1.86 -9.69 -1.34
C ALA A 126 2.56 -11.00 -0.94
N ASP A 127 1.93 -12.15 -1.19
CA ASP A 127 2.53 -13.46 -0.96
C ASP A 127 3.82 -13.65 -1.77
N GLN A 128 3.79 -13.32 -3.06
CA GLN A 128 4.98 -13.39 -3.91
C GLN A 128 6.14 -12.52 -3.37
N MET A 129 5.87 -11.27 -3.01
CA MET A 129 6.90 -10.35 -2.53
C MET A 129 7.45 -10.77 -1.15
N ASN A 130 6.59 -11.21 -0.24
CA ASN A 130 7.02 -11.73 1.07
C ASN A 130 7.90 -12.99 0.95
N ASN A 131 7.72 -13.78 -0.11
CA ASN A 131 8.57 -14.93 -0.43
C ASN A 131 9.80 -14.56 -1.29
N GLY A 132 10.19 -13.27 -1.31
CA GLY A 132 11.41 -12.79 -1.95
C GLY A 132 11.30 -12.56 -3.46
N LYS A 133 10.12 -12.66 -4.05
CA LYS A 133 9.95 -12.33 -5.47
C LYS A 133 9.95 -10.81 -5.66
N PHE A 134 10.94 -10.33 -6.39
CA PHE A 134 11.03 -8.93 -6.77
C PHE A 134 9.95 -8.58 -7.80
N LEU A 135 9.05 -7.66 -7.45
CA LEU A 135 7.94 -7.24 -8.30
C LEU A 135 7.95 -5.72 -8.49
N ILE A 136 8.60 -5.28 -9.56
CA ILE A 136 8.50 -3.91 -10.07
C ILE A 136 7.53 -3.91 -11.24
N CYS A 137 6.43 -3.18 -11.11
CA CYS A 137 5.48 -2.98 -12.22
C CYS A 137 5.93 -1.88 -13.18
N ASP A 138 6.74 -0.93 -12.69
CA ASP A 138 7.25 0.20 -13.47
C ASP A 138 8.70 0.51 -13.05
N LYS A 139 9.66 0.08 -13.89
CA LYS A 139 11.09 0.20 -13.61
C LYS A 139 11.59 1.63 -13.74
N GLU A 140 11.04 2.39 -14.68
CA GLU A 140 11.41 3.79 -14.85
C GLU A 140 10.98 4.60 -13.63
N PHE A 141 9.73 4.42 -13.19
CA PHE A 141 9.25 5.03 -11.96
C PHE A 141 10.10 4.67 -10.73
N TYR A 142 10.42 3.37 -10.56
CA TYR A 142 11.27 2.92 -9.45
C TYR A 142 12.62 3.63 -9.43
N ASN A 143 13.31 3.67 -10.57
CA ASN A 143 14.64 4.28 -10.68
C ASN A 143 14.58 5.79 -10.46
N ASN A 144 13.62 6.48 -11.06
CA ASN A 144 13.47 7.93 -10.89
C ASN A 144 13.17 8.31 -9.43
N GLN A 145 12.37 7.49 -8.74
CA GLN A 145 12.12 7.67 -7.31
C GLN A 145 13.39 7.41 -6.48
N ALA A 146 14.19 6.40 -6.84
CA ALA A 146 15.47 6.12 -6.19
C ALA A 146 16.42 7.32 -6.30
N ASP A 147 16.64 7.82 -7.52
CA ASP A 147 17.51 8.96 -7.81
C ASP A 147 17.08 10.23 -7.05
N TYR A 148 15.77 10.46 -6.95
CA TYR A 148 15.23 11.59 -6.21
C TYR A 148 15.53 11.49 -4.70
N ILE A 149 15.36 10.31 -4.12
CA ILE A 149 15.53 10.09 -2.68
C ILE A 149 17.01 10.13 -2.30
N GLU A 150 17.90 9.56 -3.11
CA GLU A 150 19.35 9.61 -2.89
C GLU A 150 19.85 11.06 -2.82
N LYS A 151 19.37 11.95 -3.69
CA LYS A 151 19.72 13.39 -3.70
C LYS A 151 19.30 14.17 -2.46
N ILE A 152 18.36 13.65 -1.67
CA ILE A 152 17.81 14.32 -0.47
C ILE A 152 18.39 13.75 0.83
N ILE A 153 18.87 12.50 0.78
CA ILE A 153 19.39 11.80 1.94
C ILE A 153 20.92 11.91 2.06
N ILE A 154 21.63 12.04 0.94
CA ILE A 154 23.06 12.40 0.86
C ILE A 154 23.21 13.92 0.98
#